data_AF-A0A396SQP7-F1
#
_entry.id   AF-A0A396SQP7-F1
#
_cell.length_a   1.000
_cell.length_b   1.000
_cell.length_c   1.000
_cell.angle_alpha   90.00
_cell.angle_beta   90.00
_cell.angle_gamma   90.00
#
_symmetry.space_group_name_H-M   'P 1'
#
loop_
_entity.id
_entity.type
_entity.pdbx_description
1 polymer ?
#
loop_
_entity_poly.entity_id
_entity_poly.type
_entity_poly.pdbx_seq_one_letter_code
_entity_poly.pdbx_strand_id
1 'polypeptide(L)'
;MESMDIYIANVPFDEGTGSKDRPALVIKVDQERVMVFKVTSQYQDKLPQIKRLYCPIKDWQQAGLKKQSYVDIHRLYRLSKKWVFSHQPIGKLTAGDCLALFNFIKNAK
;
A
#
# COMPACT_ATOMS: atom_id res chain seq x y z
N MET A 1 -13.43 -8.74 4.27
CA MET A 1 -12.66 -7.90 3.34
C MET A 1 -12.64 -6.52 3.92
N GLU A 2 -11.50 -6.16 4.48
CA GLU A 2 -11.44 -5.11 5.49
C GLU A 2 -10.41 -4.06 5.09
N SER A 3 -10.60 -2.87 5.65
CA SER A 3 -9.53 -1.87 5.63
C SER A 3 -8.26 -2.49 6.21
N MET A 4 -7.11 -2.10 5.66
CA MET A 4 -5.77 -2.52 6.03
C MET A 4 -5.33 -3.91 5.55
N ASP A 5 -6.17 -4.62 4.78
CA ASP A 5 -5.75 -5.82 4.05
C ASP A 5 -4.78 -5.46 2.91
N ILE A 6 -3.80 -6.33 2.65
CA ILE A 6 -2.85 -6.20 1.54
C ILE A 6 -3.21 -7.21 0.46
N TYR A 7 -3.44 -6.72 -0.76
CA TYR A 7 -3.72 -7.55 -1.94
C TYR A 7 -2.61 -7.39 -2.97
N ILE A 8 -2.44 -8.39 -3.85
CA ILE A 8 -1.73 -8.17 -5.11
C ILE A 8 -2.71 -7.51 -6.09
N ALA A 9 -2.38 -6.31 -6.54
CA ALA A 9 -3.20 -5.56 -7.48
C ALA A 9 -2.36 -5.00 -8.62
N ASN A 10 -2.96 -4.92 -9.81
CA ASN A 10 -2.39 -4.22 -10.94
C ASN A 10 -2.52 -2.71 -10.71
N VAL A 11 -1.42 -2.04 -10.36
CA VAL A 11 -1.40 -0.61 -10.05
C VAL A 11 -0.66 0.17 -11.15
N PRO A 12 -1.26 1.25 -11.71
CA PRO A 12 -0.60 2.13 -12.67
C PRO A 12 0.67 2.78 -12.11
N PHE A 13 1.63 3.06 -12.98
CA PHE A 13 2.76 3.92 -12.61
C PHE A 13 2.32 5.37 -12.43
N ASP A 14 3.10 6.15 -11.67
CA ASP A 14 2.80 7.58 -11.44
C ASP A 14 2.83 8.40 -12.73
N GLU A 15 3.73 8.04 -13.65
CA GLU A 15 4.00 8.71 -14.94
C GLU A 15 2.98 8.37 -16.05
N GLY A 16 1.98 7.53 -15.74
CA GLY A 16 0.82 7.30 -16.61
C GLY A 16 0.98 6.22 -17.69
N THR A 17 2.19 5.84 -18.06
CA THR A 17 2.41 4.74 -19.01
C THR A 17 2.66 3.41 -18.28
N GLY A 18 1.72 2.47 -18.44
CA GLY A 18 1.84 1.10 -17.93
C GLY A 18 1.39 0.90 -16.48
N SER A 19 1.44 -0.35 -16.05
CA SER A 19 1.07 -0.78 -14.71
C SER A 19 1.91 -1.99 -14.28
N LYS A 20 1.82 -2.35 -13.01
CA LYS A 20 2.49 -3.55 -12.49
C LYS A 20 1.70 -4.16 -11.33
N ASP A 21 1.69 -5.49 -11.29
CA ASP A 21 1.20 -6.25 -10.14
C ASP A 21 2.13 -6.06 -8.95
N ARG A 22 1.58 -5.52 -7.87
CA ARG A 22 2.31 -5.22 -6.64
C ARG A 22 1.40 -5.37 -5.43
N PRO A 23 1.99 -5.56 -4.23
CA PRO A 23 1.21 -5.44 -3.02
C PRO A 23 0.61 -4.03 -2.91
N ALA A 24 -0.66 -3.96 -2.54
CA ALA A 24 -1.45 -2.76 -2.44
C ALA A 24 -2.28 -2.81 -1.15
N LEU A 25 -2.16 -1.78 -0.32
CA LEU A 25 -2.85 -1.68 0.95
C LEU A 25 -4.25 -1.10 0.73
N VAL A 26 -5.28 -1.86 1.09
CA VAL A 26 -6.68 -1.42 1.01
C VAL A 26 -6.95 -0.39 2.10
N ILE A 27 -7.38 0.81 1.70
CA ILE A 27 -7.74 1.89 2.63
C ILE A 27 -9.25 1.96 2.78
N LYS A 28 -9.96 1.92 1.66
CA LYS A 28 -11.42 2.00 1.62
C LYS A 28 -11.97 1.13 0.49
N VAL A 29 -13.07 0.47 0.78
CA VAL A 29 -13.88 -0.25 -0.21
C VAL A 29 -15.18 0.53 -0.39
N ASP A 30 -15.42 1.02 -1.61
CA ASP A 30 -16.71 1.54 -2.04
C ASP A 30 -17.46 0.44 -2.83
N GLN A 31 -18.62 0.76 -3.45
CA GLN A 31 -19.43 -0.21 -4.18
C GLN A 31 -18.62 -0.99 -5.24
N GLU A 32 -18.06 -0.29 -6.22
CA GLU A 32 -17.33 -0.87 -7.37
C GLU A 32 -15.83 -0.51 -7.41
N ARG A 33 -15.37 0.28 -6.44
CA ARG A 33 -14.02 0.83 -6.41
C ARG A 33 -13.33 0.53 -5.09
N VAL A 34 -12.01 0.39 -5.16
CA VAL A 34 -11.15 0.19 -4.00
C VAL A 34 -10.10 1.27 -4.00
N MET A 35 -10.00 2.00 -2.88
CA MET A 35 -8.93 2.95 -2.65
C MET A 35 -7.75 2.23 -2.03
N VAL A 36 -6.58 2.32 -2.67
CA VAL A 36 -5.37 1.65 -2.20
C VAL A 36 -4.18 2.59 -2.16
N PHE A 37 -3.26 2.33 -1.22
CA PHE A 37 -1.87 2.81 -1.33
C PHE A 37 -1.00 1.73 -1.97
N LYS A 38 0.04 2.15 -2.70
CA LYS A 38 1.08 1.23 -3.17
C LYS A 38 1.88 0.75 -1.96
N VAL A 39 2.28 -0.52 -1.97
CA VAL A 39 3.33 -1.03 -1.09
C VAL A 39 4.58 -1.30 -1.94
N THR A 40 5.73 -0.84 -1.46
CA THR A 40 6.99 -0.89 -2.19
C THR A 40 8.13 -1.33 -1.30
N SER A 41 9.04 -2.16 -1.82
CA SER A 41 10.32 -2.46 -1.16
C SER A 41 11.43 -1.51 -1.58
N GLN A 42 11.16 -0.60 -2.52
CA GLN A 42 12.19 0.25 -3.13
C GLN A 42 12.40 1.52 -2.29
N TYR A 43 13.21 1.43 -1.26
CA TYR A 43 13.49 2.55 -0.35
C TYR A 43 14.93 3.04 -0.42
N GLN A 44 15.92 2.13 -0.39
CA GLN A 44 17.34 2.45 -0.18
C GLN A 44 17.88 3.54 -1.11
N ASP A 45 17.60 3.43 -2.41
CA ASP A 45 18.13 4.34 -3.43
C ASP A 45 17.22 5.55 -3.72
N LYS A 46 16.14 5.73 -2.95
CA LYS A 46 15.24 6.87 -3.13
C LYS A 46 15.81 8.14 -2.51
N LEU A 47 15.55 9.27 -3.17
CA LEU A 47 15.89 10.59 -2.65
C LEU A 47 15.20 10.85 -1.31
N PRO A 48 15.80 11.65 -0.40
CA PRO A 48 15.21 11.93 0.92
C PRO A 48 13.78 12.49 0.87
N GLN A 49 13.47 13.30 -0.16
CA GLN A 49 12.12 13.83 -0.38
C GLN A 49 11.08 12.73 -0.66
N ILE A 50 11.45 11.67 -1.40
CA ILE A 50 10.57 10.53 -1.69
C ILE A 50 10.47 9.63 -0.45
N LYS A 51 11.59 9.36 0.23
CA LYS A 51 11.61 8.53 1.46
C LYS A 51 10.67 9.05 2.54
N ARG A 52 10.50 10.37 2.64
CA ARG A 52 9.56 11.01 3.58
C ARG A 52 8.08 10.66 3.33
N LEU A 53 7.74 10.10 2.17
CA LEU A 53 6.39 9.63 1.83
C LEU A 53 6.24 8.12 2.05
N TYR A 54 7.28 7.41 2.50
CA TYR A 54 7.29 5.95 2.60
C TYR A 54 7.23 5.55 4.07
N CYS A 55 6.02 5.24 4.55
CA CYS A 55 5.81 4.76 5.92
C CYS A 55 6.34 3.32 6.04
N PRO A 56 7.30 3.03 6.93
CA PRO A 56 7.79 1.67 7.13
C PRO A 56 6.68 0.74 7.62
N ILE A 57 6.64 -0.49 7.10
CA ILE A 57 5.86 -1.59 7.67
C ILE A 57 6.82 -2.39 8.54
N LYS A 58 6.70 -2.29 9.86
CA LYS A 58 7.62 -2.92 10.81
C LYS A 58 7.41 -4.43 10.82
N ASP A 59 6.15 -4.86 10.88
CA ASP A 59 5.76 -6.27 10.95
C ASP A 59 5.49 -6.86 9.56
N TRP A 60 6.34 -6.52 8.58
CA TRP A 60 6.10 -6.87 7.17
C TRP A 60 5.96 -8.38 6.92
N GLN A 61 6.65 -9.21 7.70
CA GLN A 61 6.51 -10.68 7.64
C GLN A 61 5.10 -11.13 8.04
N GLN A 62 4.57 -10.57 9.13
CA GLN A 62 3.21 -10.87 9.60
C GLN A 62 2.15 -10.35 8.62
N ALA A 63 2.46 -9.25 7.91
CA ALA A 63 1.63 -8.71 6.84
C ALA A 63 1.73 -9.48 5.50
N GLY A 64 2.45 -10.61 5.46
CA GLY A 64 2.55 -11.49 4.29
C GLY A 64 3.53 -11.01 3.20
N LEU A 65 4.39 -10.03 3.51
CA LEU A 65 5.37 -9.50 2.58
C LEU A 65 6.65 -10.33 2.62
N LYS A 66 7.35 -10.43 1.49
CA LYS A 66 8.57 -11.25 1.36
C LYS A 66 9.85 -10.55 1.83
N LYS A 67 9.80 -9.23 2.02
CA LYS A 67 10.91 -8.38 2.47
C LYS A 67 10.40 -7.06 3.02
N GLN A 68 11.27 -6.34 3.74
CA GLN A 68 11.01 -5.00 4.25
C GLN A 68 10.38 -4.13 3.15
N SER A 69 9.20 -3.59 3.45
CA SER A 69 8.44 -2.76 2.53
C SER A 69 7.84 -1.56 3.27
N TYR A 70 7.30 -0.64 2.48
CA TYR A 70 6.82 0.65 2.91
C TYR A 70 5.48 0.93 2.24
N VAL A 71 4.55 1.53 2.98
CA VAL A 71 3.34 2.11 2.40
C VAL A 71 3.74 3.45 1.79
N ASP A 72 3.58 3.55 0.47
CA ASP A 72 3.81 4.78 -0.28
C ASP A 72 2.56 5.66 -0.18
N ILE A 73 2.62 6.69 0.68
CA ILE A 73 1.51 7.62 0.93
C ILE A 73 1.44 8.77 -0.08
N HIS A 74 2.32 8.81 -1.08
CA HIS A 74 2.36 9.86 -2.10
C HIS A 74 1.02 9.99 -2.83
N ARG A 75 0.37 8.87 -3.15
CA ARG A 75 -0.87 8.85 -3.95
C ARG A 75 -1.80 7.71 -3.57
N LEU A 76 -3.08 8.03 -3.44
CA LEU A 76 -4.16 7.05 -3.39
C LEU A 76 -4.62 6.69 -4.81
N TYR A 77 -4.78 5.40 -5.06
CA TYR A 77 -5.28 4.88 -6.33
C TYR A 77 -6.69 4.35 -6.15
N ARG A 78 -7.55 4.64 -7.14
CA ARG A 78 -8.92 4.10 -7.21
C ARG A 78 -8.97 3.01 -8.26
N LEU A 79 -8.96 1.77 -7.82
CA LEU A 79 -8.94 0.59 -8.69
C LEU A 79 -10.32 -0.05 -8.79
N SER A 80 -10.54 -0.87 -9.81
CA SER A 80 -11.76 -1.69 -9.90
C SER A 80 -11.74 -2.78 -8.84
N LYS A 81 -12.87 -2.96 -8.16
CA LYS A 81 -13.07 -4.01 -7.16
C LYS A 81 -12.77 -5.42 -7.70
N LYS A 82 -13.23 -5.71 -8.92
CA LYS A 82 -12.99 -6.97 -9.61
C LYS A 82 -11.50 -7.28 -9.78
N TRP A 83 -10.69 -6.25 -10.01
CA TRP A 83 -9.25 -6.41 -10.23
C TRP A 83 -8.50 -6.66 -8.93
N VAL A 84 -8.78 -5.89 -7.88
CA VAL A 84 -8.10 -6.00 -6.59
C VAL A 84 -8.47 -7.29 -5.87
N PHE A 85 -9.75 -7.68 -5.91
CA PHE A 85 -10.27 -8.82 -5.15
C PHE A 85 -10.43 -10.08 -6.01
N SER A 86 -9.65 -10.18 -7.09
CA SER A 86 -9.55 -11.38 -7.91
C SER A 86 -8.91 -12.57 -7.17
N HIS A 87 -8.19 -12.29 -6.09
CA HIS A 87 -7.49 -13.27 -5.24
C HIS A 87 -7.70 -12.93 -3.77
N GLN A 88 -7.39 -13.87 -2.87
CA GLN A 88 -7.37 -13.61 -1.42
C GLN A 88 -6.27 -12.59 -1.05
N PRO A 89 -6.42 -11.85 0.06
CA PRO A 89 -5.36 -10.97 0.54
C PRO A 89 -4.11 -11.80 0.88
N ILE A 90 -2.92 -11.21 0.67
CA ILE A 90 -1.66 -11.85 1.08
C ILE A 90 -1.41 -11.70 2.58
N GLY A 91 -2.08 -10.76 3.22
CA GLY A 91 -1.97 -10.48 4.65
C GLY A 91 -2.66 -9.16 5.00
N LYS A 92 -2.40 -8.67 6.21
CA LYS A 92 -3.00 -7.46 6.77
C LYS A 92 -1.97 -6.72 7.61
N LEU A 93 -2.04 -5.40 7.67
CA LEU A 93 -1.21 -4.65 8.62
C LEU A 93 -1.59 -5.01 10.07
N THR A 94 -0.58 -5.10 10.93
CA THR A 94 -0.79 -5.25 12.37
C THR A 94 -1.39 -3.98 12.96
N ALA A 95 -1.99 -4.06 14.15
CA ALA A 95 -2.49 -2.87 14.84
C ALA A 95 -1.39 -1.82 15.08
N GLY A 96 -0.16 -2.27 15.34
CA GLY A 96 1.01 -1.41 15.50
C GLY A 96 1.36 -0.67 14.22
N ASP A 97 1.39 -1.37 13.08
CA ASP A 97 1.65 -0.74 11.77
C ASP A 97 0.50 0.16 11.31
N CYS A 98 -0.75 -0.17 11.64
CA CYS A 98 -1.90 0.71 11.40
C CYS A 98 -1.77 2.03 12.16
N LEU A 99 -1.42 1.98 13.46
CA LEU A 99 -1.19 3.17 14.27
C LEU A 99 0.00 3.98 13.77
N ALA A 100 1.09 3.30 13.37
CA ALA A 100 2.26 3.94 12.78
C ALA A 100 1.89 4.68 11.49
N LEU A 101 1.13 4.04 10.60
CA LEU A 101 0.67 4.64 9.34
C LEU A 101 -0.23 5.86 9.59
N PHE A 102 -1.17 5.76 10.54
CA PHE A 102 -2.04 6.87 10.91
C PHE A 102 -1.23 8.09 11.38
N ASN A 103 -0.30 7.88 12.31
CA ASN A 103 0.57 8.95 12.81
C ASN A 103 1.49 9.51 11.72
N PHE A 104 2.01 8.64 10.84
CA PHE A 104 2.86 9.04 9.72
C PHE A 104 2.11 9.97 8.76
N ILE A 105 0.88 9.62 8.35
CA ILE A 105 0.05 10.44 7.47
C ILE A 105 -0.32 11.77 8.14
N LYS A 106 -0.61 11.76 9.45
CA LYS A 106 -0.93 12.98 10.22
C LYS A 106 0.23 13.98 10.23
N ASN A 107 1.47 13.50 10.31
CA ASN A 107 2.67 14.32 10.39
C ASN A 107 3.29 14.66 9.02
N ALA A 108 2.82 14.03 7.95
CA ALA A 108 3.28 14.29 6.58
C ALA A 108 2.53 15.45 5.90
N LYS A 109 1.45 15.93 6.52
CA LYS A 109 0.72 17.15 6.15
C LYS A 109 1.22 18.34 6.96
#